data_AF-A0A2G9EL61-F1
#
_entry.id   AF-A0A2G9EL61-F1
#
_cell.length_a   1.000
_cell.length_b   1.000
_cell.length_c   1.000
_cell.angle_alpha   90.00
_cell.angle_beta   90.00
_cell.angle_gamma   90.00
#
_symmetry.space_group_name_H-M   'P 1'
#
loop_
_entity.id
_entity.type
_entity.pdbx_description
1 polymer ?
#
loop_
_entity_poly.entity_id
_entity_poly.type
_entity_poly.pdbx_seq_one_letter_code
_entity_poly.pdbx_strand_id
1 'polypeptide(L)' 'MVKKAKVKQAYIKNAEVYDAFSFVSVAFKEAEIIVEAFAEIRKGKKPLIEKAKSKK' A
#
# COMPACT_ATOMS: atom_id res chain seq x y z
N MET A 1 -1.56 1.88 -14.66
CA MET A 1 -1.41 2.73 -13.45
C MET A 1 -2.31 2.17 -12.37
N VAL A 2 -1.84 2.12 -11.12
CA VAL A 2 -2.75 1.87 -10.00
C VAL A 2 -3.63 3.12 -9.88
N LYS A 3 -4.89 3.00 -10.30
CA LYS A 3 -5.79 4.15 -10.64
C LYS A 3 -5.95 5.18 -9.53
N LYS A 4 -5.72 4.77 -8.28
CA LYS A 4 -5.97 5.58 -7.08
C LYS A 4 -4.74 6.33 -6.55
N ALA A 5 -3.60 5.65 -6.47
CA ALA A 5 -2.37 6.25 -5.97
C ALA A 5 -1.53 6.93 -7.06
N LYS A 6 -1.95 6.84 -8.34
CA LYS A 6 -1.20 7.33 -9.50
C LYS A 6 0.24 6.80 -9.62
N VAL A 7 0.55 5.71 -8.93
CA VAL A 7 1.84 5.02 -8.98
C VAL A 7 1.90 4.12 -10.22
N LYS A 8 3.07 4.09 -10.88
CA LYS A 8 3.32 3.19 -12.02
C LYS A 8 3.45 1.76 -11.49
N GLN A 9 2.82 0.81 -12.18
CA GLN A 9 2.82 -0.59 -11.76
C GLN A 9 4.23 -1.19 -11.69
N ALA A 10 5.16 -0.69 -12.51
CA ALA A 10 6.57 -1.09 -12.50
C ALA A 10 7.31 -0.82 -11.17
N TYR A 11 6.75 0.03 -10.30
CA TYR A 11 7.34 0.34 -9.00
C TYR A 11 6.88 -0.58 -7.88
N ILE A 12 5.86 -1.41 -8.13
CA ILE A 12 5.42 -2.46 -7.21
C ILE A 12 6.30 -3.69 -7.44
N LYS A 13 7.13 -4.02 -6.45
CA LYS A 13 8.02 -5.18 -6.46
C LYS A 13 7.61 -6.16 -5.36
N ASN A 14 7.92 -7.45 -5.55
CA ASN A 14 7.76 -8.50 -4.53
C ASN A 14 6.36 -8.50 -3.90
N ALA A 15 5.34 -8.75 -4.72
CA ALA A 15 3.98 -8.94 -4.23
C ALA A 15 3.87 -10.32 -3.58
N GLU A 16 3.76 -10.37 -2.26
CA GLU A 16 3.49 -11.59 -1.51
C GLU A 16 2.01 -11.63 -1.15
N VAL A 17 1.30 -12.67 -1.59
CA VAL A 17 -0.14 -12.84 -1.35
C VAL A 17 -0.33 -13.94 -0.30
N TYR A 18 -1.06 -13.60 0.76
CA TYR A 18 -1.49 -14.51 1.82
C TYR A 18 -3.02 -14.58 1.82
N ASP A 19 -3.59 -15.56 2.49
CA ASP A 19 -5.05 -15.81 2.49
C ASP A 19 -5.87 -14.60 2.99
N ALA A 20 -5.32 -13.79 3.90
CA ALA A 20 -6.02 -12.66 4.52
C ALA A 20 -5.44 -11.27 4.17
N PHE A 21 -4.25 -11.19 3.58
CA PHE A 21 -3.57 -9.92 3.29
C PHE A 21 -2.50 -10.08 2.21
N SER A 22 -2.00 -8.98 1.69
CA SER A 22 -0.89 -8.98 0.74
C SER A 22 0.16 -7.95 1.13
N PHE A 23 1.43 -8.27 0.90
CA PHE A 23 2.53 -7.33 1.06
C PHE A 23 3.09 -6.97 -0.31
N VAL A 24 3.49 -5.71 -0.44
CA VAL A 24 4.17 -5.20 -1.63
C VAL A 24 5.33 -4.33 -1.20
N SER A 25 6.43 -4.41 -1.94
CA SER A 25 7.58 -3.53 -1.77
C SER A 25 7.50 -2.38 -2.78
N VAL A 26 7.58 -1.15 -2.28
CA VAL A 26 7.61 0.09 -3.07
C VAL A 26 8.64 1.05 -2.47
N ALA A 27 9.13 2.02 -3.25
CA ALA A 27 10.05 3.02 -2.70
C ALA A 27 9.36 3.85 -1.62
N PHE A 28 10.13 4.36 -0.63
CA PHE A 28 9.58 5.10 0.51
C PHE A 28 8.64 6.24 0.11
N LYS A 29 9.06 7.07 -0.86
CA LYS A 29 8.25 8.19 -1.38
C LYS A 29 6.91 7.72 -1.96
N GLU A 30 6.88 6.57 -2.60
CA GLU A 30 5.66 6.02 -3.19
C GLU A 30 4.77 5.36 -2.15
N ALA A 31 5.38 4.74 -1.12
CA ALA A 31 4.67 4.20 0.02
C ALA A 31 3.84 5.29 0.71
N GLU A 32 4.41 6.49 0.90
CA GLU A 32 3.69 7.61 1.51
C GLU A 32 2.50 8.06 0.67
N ILE A 33 2.71 8.26 -0.64
CA ILE A 33 1.64 8.63 -1.58
C ILE A 33 0.51 7.58 -1.58
N ILE A 34 0.87 6.30 -1.57
CA ILE A 34 -0.11 5.20 -1.54
C ILE A 34 -0.88 5.19 -0.21
N VAL A 35 -0.19 5.30 0.93
CA VAL A 35 -0.85 5.27 2.25
C VAL A 35 -1.81 6.45 2.41
N GLU A 36 -1.39 7.65 2.02
CA GLU A 36 -2.18 8.87 2.10
C GLU A 36 -3.42 8.81 1.20
N ALA A 37 -3.27 8.38 -0.06
CA ALA A 37 -4.39 8.22 -1.00
C ALA A 37 -5.45 7.20 -0.53
N PHE A 38 -5.08 6.28 0.37
CA PHE A 38 -6.00 5.30 0.97
C PHE A 38 -6.42 5.66 2.40
N ALA A 39 -5.87 6.74 2.99
CA ALA A 39 -6.29 7.29 4.27
C ALA A 39 -7.56 8.14 4.13
N GLU A 40 -7.68 8.93 3.05
CA GLU A 40 -8.79 9.87 2.83
C GLU A 40 -10.18 9.21 2.72
N ILE A 41 -10.26 7.91 2.46
CA ILE A 41 -11.51 7.19 2.19
C ILE A 41 -12.16 6.61 3.46
N ARG A 42 -11.60 6.92 4.62
CA ARG A 42 -11.99 6.29 5.89
C ARG A 42 -13.04 7.14 6.62
N LYS A 43 -14.33 6.81 6.43
CA LYS A 43 -15.42 7.21 7.34
C LYS A 43 -15.45 6.30 8.59
N GLY A 44 -14.35 6.25 9.35
CA GLY A 44 -14.24 5.48 10.60
C GLY A 44 -14.06 3.95 10.49
N LYS A 45 -13.80 3.42 9.28
CA LYS A 45 -13.54 1.98 9.06
C LYS A 45 -12.04 1.64 9.16
N LYS A 46 -11.73 0.35 9.41
CA LYS A 46 -10.35 -0.16 9.47
C LYS A 46 -9.55 0.17 8.20
N PRO A 47 -8.24 0.44 8.32
CA PRO A 47 -7.34 0.66 7.18
C PRO A 47 -7.41 -0.49 6.16
N LEU A 48 -7.51 -0.17 4.86
CA LEU A 48 -7.31 -1.18 3.80
C LEU A 48 -5.81 -1.44 3.55
N ILE A 49 -4.97 -0.44 3.81
CA ILE A 49 -3.52 -0.49 3.62
C ILE A 49 -2.87 0.22 4.80
N GLU A 50 -1.79 -0.36 5.32
CA GLU A 50 -0.95 0.20 6.38
C GLU A 50 0.53 -0.12 6.13
N LYS A 51 1.43 0.63 6.77
CA LYS A 51 2.87 0.35 6.72
C LYS A 51 3.12 -0.97 7.43
N ALA A 52 3.68 -1.95 6.73
CA ALA A 52 4.05 -3.23 7.32
C ALA A 52 5.10 -3.01 8.42
N LYS A 53 4.94 -3.69 9.56
CA LYS A 53 5.95 -3.68 10.61
C LYS A 53 7.14 -4.52 10.17
N SER A 54 8.35 -4.01 10.34
CA SER A 54 9.56 -4.80 10.16
C SER A 54 9.50 -6.01 11.10
N LYS A 55 9.68 -7.22 10.57
CA LYS A 55 10.11 -8.33 11.42
C LYS A 55 11.50 -7.96 11.92
N LYS A 56 11.63 -7.85 13.25
CA LYS A 56 12.91 -7.67 13.94
C LYS A 56 13.95 -8.67 13.44
#